data_AF-A0A945SEV4-F1
#
_entry.id   AF-A0A945SEV4-F1
#
_cell.length_a   1.000
_cell.length_b   1.000
_cell.length_c   1.000
_cell.angle_alpha   90.00
_cell.angle_beta   90.00
_cell.angle_gamma   90.00
#
_symmetry.space_group_name_H-M   'P 1'
#
loop_
_entity.id
_entity.type
_entity.pdbx_description
1 polymer ?
#
loop_
_entity_poly.entity_id
_entity_poly.type
_entity_poly.pdbx_seq_one_letter_code
_entity_poly.pdbx_strand_id
1 'polypeptide(L)'
;KNKFIITKVEFKLSKTPLNKTTYGAIEEELKTLNLEANPKNIADAVINIRNRKLPNPSEIGNSGSFFKNPIISTERFEELQKEFPNIVGYKMADTETKVAAGWLIDNAGLKGYRKGDAGVHKNQALVLVNYNNASGQDIINLSELVQEVILEKYGISIEVEVNFI
;
A
#
# COMPACT_ATOMS: atom_id res chain seq x y z
N LYS A 1 -18.88 -4.58 -13.85
CA LYS A 1 -17.60 -4.95 -14.48
C LYS A 1 -17.86 -5.37 -15.94
N ASN A 2 -16.84 -5.42 -16.81
CA ASN A 2 -16.92 -5.89 -18.21
C ASN A 2 -17.75 -5.04 -19.21
N LYS A 3 -17.87 -3.73 -18.99
CA LYS A 3 -18.63 -2.83 -19.90
C LYS A 3 -17.79 -2.25 -21.05
N PHE A 4 -16.47 -2.27 -20.92
CA PHE A 4 -15.55 -1.67 -21.87
C PHE A 4 -14.25 -2.47 -21.95
N ILE A 5 -13.57 -2.39 -23.10
CA ILE A 5 -12.23 -2.91 -23.33
C ILE A 5 -11.34 -1.71 -23.64
N ILE A 6 -10.28 -1.51 -22.86
CA ILE A 6 -9.30 -0.46 -23.13
C ILE A 6 -8.46 -0.90 -24.34
N THR A 7 -8.54 -0.18 -25.45
CA THR A 7 -7.77 -0.47 -26.67
C THR A 7 -6.57 0.44 -26.86
N LYS A 8 -6.58 1.64 -26.26
CA LYS A 8 -5.48 2.62 -26.32
C LYS A 8 -5.52 3.51 -25.09
N VAL A 9 -4.33 3.92 -24.64
CA VAL A 9 -4.15 4.97 -23.62
C VAL A 9 -3.18 6.01 -24.19
N GLU A 10 -3.56 7.29 -24.14
CA GLU A 10 -2.73 8.41 -24.58
C GLU A 10 -2.40 9.31 -23.38
N PHE A 11 -1.11 9.62 -23.22
CA PHE A 11 -0.63 10.49 -22.15
C PHE A 11 -0.04 11.76 -22.75
N LYS A 12 -0.42 12.93 -22.20
CA LYS A 12 0.21 14.21 -22.51
C LYS A 12 1.33 14.47 -21.51
N LEU A 13 2.57 14.43 -21.97
CA LEU A 13 3.76 14.69 -21.15
C LEU A 13 4.27 16.12 -21.32
N SER A 14 4.89 16.66 -20.26
CA SER A 14 5.58 17.95 -20.33
C SER A 14 6.94 17.80 -20.99
N LYS A 15 7.32 18.74 -21.86
CA LYS A 15 8.70 18.84 -22.40
C LYS A 15 9.67 19.44 -21.37
N THR A 16 9.16 20.18 -20.38
CA THR A 16 9.93 20.73 -19.28
C THR A 16 9.76 19.83 -18.05
N PRO A 17 10.83 19.22 -17.52
CA PRO A 17 10.76 18.39 -16.33
C PRO A 17 10.26 19.16 -15.11
N LEU A 18 9.26 18.63 -14.41
CA LEU A 18 8.77 19.20 -13.14
C LEU A 18 9.62 18.79 -11.94
N ASN A 19 10.40 17.71 -12.07
CA ASN A 19 11.29 17.16 -11.05
C ASN A 19 10.68 17.11 -9.63
N LYS A 20 9.47 16.53 -9.50
CA LYS A 20 8.81 16.38 -8.20
C LYS A 20 9.54 15.34 -7.34
N THR A 21 10.28 15.81 -6.34
CA THR A 21 11.06 14.97 -5.41
C THR A 21 10.47 14.88 -4.01
N THR A 22 9.42 15.66 -3.71
CA THR A 22 8.82 15.78 -2.37
C THR A 22 7.99 14.56 -1.94
N TYR A 23 7.81 13.57 -2.81
CA TYR A 23 7.04 12.37 -2.51
C TYR A 23 7.91 11.30 -1.85
N GLY A 24 7.52 10.88 -0.64
CA GLY A 24 8.18 9.78 0.06
C GLY A 24 9.66 10.03 0.31
N ALA A 25 10.50 9.04 -0.01
CA ALA A 25 11.94 9.07 0.25
C ALA A 25 12.78 9.44 -1.00
N ILE A 26 12.17 10.02 -2.06
CA ILE A 26 12.86 10.27 -3.33
C ILE A 26 14.03 11.24 -3.14
N GLU A 27 13.80 12.35 -2.42
CA GLU A 27 14.86 13.34 -2.19
C GLU A 27 16.04 12.78 -1.40
N GLU A 28 15.77 11.97 -0.38
CA GLU A 28 16.79 11.29 0.44
C GLU A 28 17.59 10.27 -0.39
N GLU A 29 16.90 9.50 -1.24
CA GLU A 29 17.56 8.54 -2.14
C GLU A 29 18.49 9.26 -3.14
N LEU A 30 18.03 10.37 -3.74
CA LEU A 30 18.84 11.16 -4.66
C LEU A 30 20.09 11.73 -3.96
N LYS A 31 19.94 12.23 -2.72
CA LYS A 31 21.07 12.68 -1.89
C LYS A 31 22.04 11.54 -1.61
N THR A 32 21.53 10.36 -1.25
CA THR A 32 22.33 9.16 -0.95
C THR A 32 23.14 8.70 -2.17
N LEU A 33 22.54 8.78 -3.37
CA LEU A 33 23.19 8.41 -4.62
C LEU A 33 24.08 9.53 -5.19
N ASN A 34 24.11 10.71 -4.56
CA ASN A 34 24.78 11.91 -5.06
C ASN A 34 24.35 12.28 -6.50
N LEU A 35 23.04 12.24 -6.75
CA LEU A 35 22.44 12.50 -8.06
C LEU A 35 21.55 13.74 -8.04
N GLU A 36 21.65 14.57 -9.08
CA GLU A 36 20.72 15.67 -9.29
C GLU A 36 19.35 15.17 -9.77
N ALA A 37 18.31 15.95 -9.45
CA ALA A 37 16.94 15.65 -9.86
C ALA A 37 16.75 15.87 -11.37
N ASN A 38 16.54 14.79 -12.09
CA ASN A 38 16.04 14.77 -13.47
C ASN A 38 15.14 13.54 -13.65
N PRO A 39 14.33 13.45 -14.73
CA PRO A 39 13.39 12.34 -14.90
C PRO A 39 14.00 10.94 -14.80
N LYS A 40 15.21 10.73 -15.34
CA LYS A 40 15.90 9.45 -15.28
C LYS A 40 16.31 9.13 -13.84
N ASN A 41 17.00 10.04 -13.17
CA ASN A 41 17.48 9.82 -11.80
C ASN A 41 16.32 9.65 -10.81
N ILE A 42 15.21 10.38 -11.01
CA ILE A 42 13.99 10.19 -10.23
C ILE A 42 13.39 8.80 -10.47
N ALA A 43 13.35 8.33 -11.72
CA ALA A 43 12.88 6.99 -12.02
C ALA A 43 13.77 5.90 -11.37
N ASP A 44 15.10 6.04 -11.47
CA ASP A 44 16.06 5.13 -10.85
C ASP A 44 15.91 5.10 -9.31
N ALA A 45 15.76 6.27 -8.69
CA ALA A 45 15.49 6.38 -7.25
C ALA A 45 14.17 5.69 -6.86
N VAL A 46 13.09 5.91 -7.62
CA VAL A 46 11.79 5.25 -7.39
C VAL A 46 11.91 3.73 -7.51
N ILE A 47 12.62 3.22 -8.52
CA ILE A 47 12.87 1.78 -8.70
C ILE A 47 13.61 1.21 -7.49
N ASN A 48 14.69 1.85 -7.05
CA ASN A 48 15.47 1.39 -5.90
C ASN A 48 14.64 1.36 -4.62
N ILE A 49 13.87 2.43 -4.35
CA ILE A 49 12.97 2.50 -3.20
C ILE A 49 11.94 1.37 -3.25
N ARG A 50 11.35 1.11 -4.43
CA ARG A 50 10.34 0.06 -4.61
C ARG A 50 10.92 -1.32 -4.44
N ASN A 51 12.09 -1.61 -4.99
CA ASN A 51 12.75 -2.92 -4.85
C ASN A 51 13.09 -3.25 -3.39
N ARG A 52 13.40 -2.24 -2.57
CA ARG A 52 13.65 -2.45 -1.12
C ARG A 52 12.36 -2.69 -0.32
N LYS A 53 11.25 -2.05 -0.73
CA LYS A 53 10.00 -2.08 0.04
C LYS A 53 9.05 -3.19 -0.39
N LEU A 54 8.94 -3.45 -1.68
CA LEU A 54 7.92 -4.33 -2.25
C LEU A 54 8.52 -5.69 -2.59
N PRO A 55 7.86 -6.80 -2.21
CA PRO A 55 8.31 -8.12 -2.61
C PRO A 55 8.20 -8.32 -4.13
N ASN A 56 9.25 -8.85 -4.73
CA ASN A 56 9.26 -9.18 -6.16
C ASN A 56 8.29 -10.35 -6.42
N PRO A 57 7.25 -10.18 -7.27
CA PRO A 57 6.30 -11.26 -7.57
C PRO A 57 6.94 -12.52 -8.16
N SER A 58 8.13 -12.38 -8.79
CA SER A 58 8.88 -13.52 -9.32
C SER A 58 9.58 -14.35 -8.25
N GLU A 59 9.78 -13.79 -7.05
CA GLU A 59 10.41 -14.46 -5.90
C GLU A 59 9.37 -14.96 -4.90
N ILE A 60 8.30 -14.20 -4.69
CA ILE A 60 7.18 -14.56 -3.82
C ILE A 60 5.88 -14.06 -4.42
N GLY A 61 4.94 -14.97 -4.66
CA GLY A 61 3.70 -14.66 -5.37
C GLY A 61 2.91 -13.59 -4.61
N ASN A 62 2.63 -12.46 -5.26
CA ASN A 62 1.85 -11.37 -4.69
C ASN A 62 1.24 -10.49 -5.79
N SER A 63 0.28 -9.66 -5.41
CA SER A 63 -0.42 -8.72 -6.30
C SER A 63 -0.21 -7.26 -5.91
N GLY A 64 0.92 -6.94 -5.26
CA GLY A 64 1.17 -5.62 -4.68
C GLY A 64 0.32 -5.35 -3.44
N SER A 65 -0.02 -4.08 -3.21
CA SER A 65 -0.91 -3.68 -2.12
C SER A 65 -2.27 -4.34 -2.31
N PHE A 66 -2.67 -5.16 -1.33
CA PHE A 66 -3.91 -5.91 -1.39
C PHE A 66 -5.11 -5.08 -0.96
N PHE A 67 -4.90 -4.09 -0.09
CA PHE A 67 -5.94 -3.22 0.45
C PHE A 67 -5.69 -1.76 0.07
N LYS A 68 -6.79 -1.04 -0.16
CA LYS A 68 -6.78 0.42 -0.27
C LYS A 68 -6.58 1.05 1.11
N ASN A 69 -6.04 2.25 1.12
CA ASN A 69 -6.05 3.09 2.32
C ASN A 69 -7.46 3.66 2.53
N PRO A 70 -8.14 3.39 3.67
CA PRO A 70 -9.49 3.88 3.92
C PRO A 70 -9.47 5.40 4.12
N ILE A 71 -10.57 6.04 3.74
CA ILE A 71 -10.83 7.45 4.00
C ILE A 71 -11.94 7.51 5.05
N ILE A 72 -11.66 8.20 6.15
CA ILE A 72 -12.60 8.39 7.26
C ILE A 72 -12.73 9.89 7.57
N SER A 73 -13.71 10.25 8.41
CA SER A 73 -13.82 11.64 8.88
C SER A 73 -12.59 12.03 9.71
N THR A 74 -12.15 13.28 9.58
CA THR A 74 -11.06 13.83 10.40
C THR A 74 -11.38 13.70 11.90
N GLU A 75 -12.63 13.94 12.30
CA GLU A 75 -13.09 13.78 13.68
C GLU A 75 -12.87 12.34 14.19
N ARG A 76 -13.24 11.33 13.39
CA ARG A 76 -13.02 9.92 13.75
C ARG A 76 -11.54 9.58 13.82
N PHE A 77 -10.72 10.15 12.94
CA PHE A 77 -9.28 9.98 12.99
C PHE A 77 -8.68 10.56 14.27
N GLU A 78 -9.10 11.76 14.68
CA GLU A 78 -8.64 12.42 15.90
C GLU A 78 -9.06 11.65 17.18
N GLU A 79 -10.24 11.02 17.18
CA GLU A 79 -10.65 10.09 18.24
C GLU A 79 -9.70 8.89 18.31
N LEU A 80 -9.48 8.22 17.18
CA LEU A 80 -8.57 7.07 17.09
C LEU A 80 -7.15 7.44 17.48
N GLN A 81 -6.70 8.66 17.18
CA GLN A 81 -5.36 9.13 17.53
C GLN A 81 -5.16 9.27 19.05
N LYS A 82 -6.23 9.44 19.84
CA LYS A 82 -6.13 9.42 21.31
C LYS A 82 -5.81 8.03 21.84
N GLU A 83 -6.41 7.00 21.25
CA GLU A 83 -6.19 5.60 21.61
C GLU A 83 -4.91 5.03 20.98
N PHE A 84 -4.59 5.49 19.77
CA PHE A 84 -3.46 5.07 18.97
C PHE A 84 -2.61 6.30 18.57
N PRO A 85 -1.78 6.86 19.47
CA PRO A 85 -1.04 8.11 19.24
C PRO A 85 -0.15 8.10 17.99
N ASN A 86 0.30 6.91 17.58
CA ASN A 86 1.18 6.72 16.42
C ASN A 86 0.43 6.36 15.14
N ILE A 87 -0.91 6.42 15.11
CA ILE A 87 -1.70 6.13 13.90
C ILE A 87 -1.29 7.06 12.76
N VAL A 88 -1.05 6.48 11.59
CA VAL A 88 -0.60 7.23 10.40
C VAL A 88 -1.81 7.57 9.53
N GLY A 89 -2.07 8.87 9.37
CA GLY A 89 -3.09 9.39 8.48
C GLY A 89 -2.60 10.61 7.72
N TYR A 90 -3.16 10.82 6.54
CA TYR A 90 -2.85 11.96 5.67
C TYR A 90 -4.13 12.73 5.40
N LYS A 91 -4.20 13.98 5.86
CA LYS A 91 -5.34 14.86 5.61
C LYS A 91 -5.48 15.09 4.10
N MET A 92 -6.64 14.76 3.54
CA MET A 92 -6.97 14.91 2.11
C MET A 92 -7.81 16.17 1.88
N ALA A 93 -8.68 16.50 2.83
CA ALA A 93 -9.51 17.70 2.89
C ALA A 93 -9.76 18.07 4.35
N ASP A 94 -10.51 19.14 4.62
CA ASP A 94 -10.82 19.54 6.01
C ASP A 94 -11.52 18.45 6.81
N THR A 95 -12.46 17.75 6.18
CA THR A 95 -13.29 16.72 6.81
C THR A 95 -12.81 15.29 6.55
N GLU A 96 -11.80 15.08 5.70
CA GLU A 96 -11.39 13.75 5.26
C GLU A 96 -9.92 13.46 5.55
N THR A 97 -9.68 12.34 6.22
CA THR A 97 -8.34 11.82 6.48
C THR A 97 -8.20 10.42 5.89
N LYS A 98 -7.15 10.23 5.09
CA LYS A 98 -6.78 8.93 4.52
C LYS A 98 -5.84 8.21 5.47
N VAL A 99 -6.30 7.13 6.08
CA VAL A 99 -5.53 6.34 7.06
C VAL A 99 -4.66 5.33 6.32
N ALA A 100 -3.41 5.15 6.77
CA ALA A 100 -2.52 4.15 6.20
C ALA A 100 -2.95 2.74 6.62
N ALA A 101 -3.58 1.98 5.73
CA ALA A 101 -4.00 0.60 6.00
C ALA A 101 -2.81 -0.31 6.37
N GLY A 102 -1.64 -0.08 5.78
CA GLY A 102 -0.42 -0.79 6.18
C GLY A 102 -0.05 -0.59 7.64
N TRP A 103 -0.29 0.61 8.20
CA TRP A 103 -0.07 0.87 9.62
C TRP A 103 -1.09 0.12 10.48
N LEU A 104 -2.37 0.11 10.08
CA LEU A 104 -3.43 -0.62 10.80
C LEU A 104 -3.11 -2.12 10.87
N ILE A 105 -2.72 -2.73 9.75
CA ILE A 105 -2.37 -4.16 9.66
C ILE A 105 -1.12 -4.49 10.49
N ASP A 106 -0.10 -3.64 10.45
CA ASP A 106 1.12 -3.82 11.25
C ASP A 106 0.82 -3.68 12.76
N ASN A 107 0.09 -2.63 13.15
CA ASN A 107 -0.28 -2.39 14.54
C ASN A 107 -1.26 -3.45 15.08
N ALA A 108 -2.04 -4.10 14.22
CA ALA A 108 -2.83 -5.28 14.56
C ALA A 108 -1.99 -6.55 14.80
N GLY A 109 -0.68 -6.50 14.54
CA GLY A 109 0.22 -7.65 14.69
C GLY A 109 0.15 -8.64 13.54
N LEU A 110 -0.47 -8.24 12.41
CA LEU A 110 -0.65 -9.12 11.26
C LEU A 110 0.53 -9.08 10.29
N LYS A 111 1.48 -8.14 10.42
CA LYS A 111 2.68 -8.12 9.57
C LYS A 111 3.52 -9.37 9.81
N GLY A 112 3.75 -10.16 8.75
CA GLY A 112 4.42 -11.45 8.86
C GLY A 112 3.53 -12.62 9.30
N TYR A 113 2.24 -12.39 9.56
CA TYR A 113 1.27 -13.45 9.85
C TYR A 113 1.22 -14.46 8.70
N ARG A 114 1.12 -15.75 9.02
CA ARG A 114 1.08 -16.83 8.03
C ARG A 114 0.13 -17.93 8.49
N LYS A 115 -0.69 -18.43 7.56
CA LYS A 115 -1.55 -19.61 7.73
C LYS A 115 -1.39 -20.50 6.51
N GLY A 116 -0.77 -21.66 6.69
CA GLY A 116 -0.37 -22.51 5.56
C GLY A 116 0.60 -21.77 4.64
N ASP A 117 0.31 -21.72 3.34
CA ASP A 117 1.13 -21.01 2.35
C ASP A 117 0.66 -19.58 2.05
N ALA A 118 -0.44 -19.12 2.64
CA ALA A 118 -0.88 -17.72 2.58
C ALA A 118 -0.33 -16.93 3.77
N GLY A 119 0.09 -15.69 3.54
CA GLY A 119 0.48 -14.80 4.64
C GLY A 119 0.53 -13.33 4.28
N VAL A 120 0.75 -12.49 5.28
CA VAL A 120 1.08 -11.08 5.13
C VAL A 120 2.59 -10.95 5.05
N HIS A 121 3.11 -10.15 4.12
CA HIS A 121 4.55 -10.01 3.93
C HIS A 121 5.25 -9.41 5.17
N LYS A 122 6.37 -10.02 5.59
CA LYS A 122 7.13 -9.63 6.79
C LYS A 122 7.62 -8.17 6.81
N ASN A 123 7.87 -7.59 5.65
CA ASN A 123 8.37 -6.21 5.52
C ASN A 123 7.31 -5.23 4.98
N GLN A 124 6.16 -5.72 4.50
CA GLN A 124 5.09 -4.88 3.98
C GLN A 124 3.70 -5.42 4.31
N ALA A 125 3.07 -4.80 5.31
CA ALA A 125 1.79 -5.24 5.85
C ALA A 125 0.62 -5.12 4.84
N LEU A 126 0.74 -4.28 3.80
CA LEU A 126 -0.27 -4.20 2.74
C LEU A 126 -0.25 -5.36 1.76
N VAL A 127 0.81 -6.18 1.75
CA VAL A 127 1.01 -7.19 0.71
C VAL A 127 0.69 -8.56 1.25
N LEU A 128 -0.33 -9.21 0.69
CA LEU A 128 -0.57 -10.63 0.88
C LEU A 128 0.32 -11.44 -0.07
N VAL A 129 0.86 -12.54 0.43
CA VAL A 129 1.85 -13.36 -0.25
C VAL A 129 1.43 -14.83 -0.28
N ASN A 130 1.75 -15.48 -1.40
CA ASN A 130 1.78 -16.92 -1.54
C ASN A 130 3.23 -17.39 -1.40
N TYR A 131 3.50 -18.17 -0.34
CA TYR A 131 4.81 -18.75 -0.09
C TYR A 131 5.14 -19.92 -1.01
N ASN A 132 4.14 -20.67 -1.50
CA ASN A 132 4.29 -21.76 -2.46
C ASN A 132 2.92 -22.12 -3.08
N ASN A 133 2.08 -22.84 -2.32
CA ASN A 133 0.88 -23.50 -2.84
C ASN A 133 -0.43 -22.92 -2.31
N ALA A 134 -0.45 -21.64 -1.90
CA ALA A 134 -1.69 -21.00 -1.48
C ALA A 134 -2.69 -20.98 -2.64
N SER A 135 -3.90 -21.48 -2.38
CA SER A 135 -5.01 -21.36 -3.32
C SER A 135 -5.57 -19.94 -3.31
N GLY A 136 -6.36 -19.59 -4.33
CA GLY A 136 -7.12 -18.33 -4.33
C GLY A 136 -8.03 -18.20 -3.11
N GLN A 137 -8.63 -19.31 -2.65
CA GLN A 137 -9.46 -19.32 -1.45
C GLN A 137 -8.64 -19.05 -0.18
N ASP A 138 -7.40 -19.55 -0.08
CA ASP A 138 -6.53 -19.25 1.07
C ASP A 138 -6.21 -17.76 1.16
N ILE A 139 -5.97 -17.11 0.02
CA ILE A 139 -5.74 -15.66 -0.05
C ILE A 139 -7.02 -14.87 0.28
N ILE A 140 -8.18 -15.31 -0.20
CA ILE A 140 -9.48 -14.70 0.15
C ILE A 140 -9.72 -14.81 1.66
N ASN A 141 -9.62 -16.00 2.23
CA ASN A 141 -9.82 -16.23 3.67
C ASN A 141 -8.84 -15.40 4.52
N LEU A 142 -7.58 -15.28 4.08
CA LEU A 142 -6.60 -14.42 4.73
C LEU A 142 -7.02 -12.94 4.65
N SER A 143 -7.53 -12.49 3.50
CA SER A 143 -7.97 -11.11 3.34
C SER A 143 -9.18 -10.76 4.20
N GLU A 144 -10.13 -11.68 4.34
CA GLU A 144 -11.31 -11.54 5.21
C GLU A 144 -10.89 -11.47 6.68
N LEU A 145 -9.96 -12.34 7.11
CA LEU A 145 -9.39 -12.28 8.46
C LEU A 145 -8.75 -10.92 8.74
N VAL A 146 -7.98 -10.38 7.80
CA VAL A 146 -7.36 -9.06 7.96
C VAL A 146 -8.45 -7.98 8.08
N GLN A 147 -9.48 -8.01 7.23
CA GLN A 147 -10.59 -7.05 7.29
C GLN A 147 -11.33 -7.11 8.64
N GLU A 148 -11.64 -8.32 9.13
CA GLU A 148 -12.29 -8.55 10.42
C GLU A 148 -11.48 -7.97 11.56
N VAL A 149 -10.18 -8.31 11.65
CA VAL A 149 -9.30 -7.81 12.71
C VAL A 149 -9.18 -6.28 12.69
N ILE A 150 -9.09 -5.66 11.51
CA ILE A 150 -9.02 -4.20 11.41
C ILE A 150 -10.35 -3.54 11.81
N LEU A 151 -11.47 -4.13 11.39
CA LEU A 151 -12.79 -3.65 11.77
C LEU A 151 -13.01 -3.75 13.28
N GLU A 152 -12.70 -4.89 13.89
CA GLU A 152 -12.85 -5.12 15.33
C GLU A 152 -11.96 -4.18 16.15
N LYS A 153 -10.71 -4.01 15.74
CA LYS A 153 -9.72 -3.26 16.53
C LYS A 153 -9.85 -1.74 16.41
N TYR A 154 -10.24 -1.23 15.24
CA TYR A 154 -10.24 0.22 14.97
C TYR A 154 -11.63 0.77 14.62
N GLY A 155 -12.61 -0.10 14.33
CA GLY A 155 -13.89 0.31 13.76
C GLY A 155 -13.75 0.88 12.36
N ILE A 156 -12.72 0.46 11.60
CA ILE A 156 -12.45 0.92 10.24
C ILE A 156 -12.60 -0.24 9.27
N SER A 157 -13.46 -0.09 8.26
CA SER A 157 -13.52 -1.02 7.14
C SER A 157 -12.43 -0.72 6.11
N ILE A 158 -11.70 -1.74 5.68
CA ILE A 158 -10.72 -1.64 4.58
C ILE A 158 -11.20 -2.44 3.37
N GLU A 159 -11.00 -1.89 2.18
CA GLU A 159 -11.42 -2.51 0.92
C GLU A 159 -10.24 -3.17 0.21
N VAL A 160 -10.51 -4.31 -0.44
CA VAL A 160 -9.54 -4.94 -1.34
C VAL A 160 -9.33 -4.07 -2.60
N GLU A 161 -8.07 -3.94 -3.03
CA GLU A 161 -7.68 -3.27 -4.28
C GLU A 161 -7.69 -4.25 -5.46
N VAL A 162 -7.44 -5.52 -5.19
CA VAL A 162 -7.36 -6.59 -6.19
C VAL A 162 -8.74 -7.01 -6.69
N ASN A 163 -8.78 -7.58 -7.89
CA ASN A 163 -10.01 -8.15 -8.44
C ASN A 163 -10.05 -9.66 -8.18
N PHE A 164 -11.06 -10.11 -7.44
CA PHE A 164 -11.46 -11.52 -7.44
C PHE A 164 -12.23 -11.85 -8.72
N ILE A 165 -11.92 -13.01 -9.30
CA ILE A 165 -12.46 -13.53 -10.57
C ILE A 165 -13.13 -14.87 -10.29
#